data_AF-A0A3N5GCZ8-F1
#
_entry.id   AF-A0A3N5GCZ8-F1
#
_cell.length_a   1.000
_cell.length_b   1.000
_cell.length_c   1.000
_cell.angle_alpha   90.00
_cell.angle_beta   90.00
_cell.angle_gamma   90.00
#
_symmetry.space_group_name_H-M   'P 1'
#
loop_
_entity.id
_entity.type
_entity.pdbx_description
1 polymer ?
#
loop_
_entity_poly.entity_id
_entity_poly.type
_entity_poly.pdbx_seq_one_letter_code
_entity_poly.pdbx_strand_id
1 'polypeptide(L)'
;FDRDGDWARGGRADAALLGSWLDEPYFGLGPPKSTGRDLFNAEWLERSLAARRGAPAAGAAGRATPDPDPRDVQATLVELTAVTVARACRDFDADRVFVCGGGARNRFLIERLGAQVAPAPVATTQALGVDPQSVEAAAFAWLAAQRLDGLAGNLPSVTGARGARVLGLLAEPAPRS
;
A
#
# COMPACT_ATOMS: atom_id res chain seq x y z
N PHE A 1 -4.91 9.34 -11.90
CA PHE A 1 -4.06 8.18 -11.57
C PHE A 1 -3.02 8.02 -12.69
N ASP A 2 -1.87 7.42 -12.39
CA ASP A 2 -0.85 7.08 -13.38
C ASP A 2 -1.22 5.76 -14.07
N ARG A 3 -1.54 5.81 -15.38
CA ARG A 3 -2.02 4.65 -16.14
C ARG A 3 -0.83 3.72 -16.41
N ASP A 4 -1.01 2.43 -16.09
CA ASP A 4 0.03 1.38 -16.18
C ASP A 4 1.36 1.67 -15.40
N GLY A 5 1.46 2.82 -14.74
CA GLY A 5 2.69 3.31 -14.11
C GLY A 5 3.65 3.99 -15.10
N ASP A 6 3.17 4.43 -16.27
CA ASP A 6 4.01 4.96 -17.35
C ASP A 6 4.75 6.24 -16.95
N TRP A 7 4.10 7.11 -16.17
CA TRP A 7 4.72 8.36 -15.73
C TRP A 7 5.83 8.10 -14.71
N ALA A 8 5.57 7.24 -13.73
CA ALA A 8 6.55 6.78 -12.76
C ALA A 8 7.73 6.06 -13.46
N ARG A 9 7.45 5.20 -14.45
CA ARG A 9 8.46 4.47 -15.22
C ARG A 9 9.40 5.41 -15.98
N GLY A 10 8.92 6.58 -16.40
CA GLY A 10 9.73 7.59 -17.07
C GLY A 10 10.67 8.37 -16.14
N GLY A 11 10.59 8.16 -14.83
CA GLY A 11 11.47 8.76 -13.83
C GLY A 11 12.48 7.77 -13.26
N ARG A 12 13.36 8.29 -12.40
CA ARG A 12 14.34 7.53 -11.65
C ARG A 12 14.08 7.72 -10.16
N ALA A 13 13.83 6.61 -9.45
CA ALA A 13 13.64 6.66 -8.01
C ALA A 13 14.86 7.29 -7.31
N ASP A 14 14.59 8.23 -6.42
CA ASP A 14 15.59 8.99 -5.68
C ASP A 14 15.91 8.27 -4.37
N ALA A 15 17.10 7.69 -4.28
CA ALA A 15 17.50 6.87 -3.14
C ALA A 15 17.52 7.65 -1.81
N ALA A 16 17.90 8.94 -1.83
CA ALA A 16 17.95 9.76 -0.63
C ALA A 16 16.54 10.09 -0.14
N LEU A 17 15.64 10.43 -1.07
CA LEU A 17 14.23 10.69 -0.75
C LEU A 17 13.54 9.41 -0.24
N LEU A 18 13.76 8.29 -0.94
CA LEU A 18 13.24 6.98 -0.53
C LEU A 18 13.70 6.62 0.89
N GLY A 19 14.99 6.78 1.19
CA GLY A 19 15.54 6.56 2.52
C GLY A 19 14.80 7.37 3.58
N SER A 20 14.66 8.68 3.35
CA SER A 20 13.96 9.57 4.29
C SER A 20 12.48 9.22 4.49
N TRP A 21 11.79 8.75 3.45
CA TRP A 21 10.39 8.33 3.56
C TRP A 21 10.24 6.98 4.27
N LEU A 22 11.22 6.08 4.11
CA LEU A 22 11.24 4.80 4.81
C LEU A 22 11.51 4.95 6.32
N ASP A 23 12.00 6.11 6.76
CA ASP A 23 12.20 6.47 8.17
C ASP A 23 10.93 7.00 8.86
N GLU A 24 9.82 7.15 8.12
CA GLU A 24 8.52 7.51 8.71
C GLU A 24 8.13 6.52 9.83
N PRO A 25 7.88 7.00 11.07
CA PRO A 25 7.63 6.14 12.23
C PRO A 25 6.59 5.04 12.03
N TYR A 26 5.57 5.29 11.21
CA TYR A 26 4.55 4.29 10.88
C TYR A 26 5.12 2.97 10.34
N PHE A 27 6.19 3.03 9.53
CA PHE A 27 6.79 1.83 8.96
C PHE A 27 7.51 0.96 10.01
N GLY A 28 7.96 1.54 11.12
CA GLY A 28 8.57 0.83 12.24
C GLY A 28 7.59 0.19 13.25
N LEU A 29 6.29 0.49 13.15
CA LEU A 29 5.28 -0.09 14.05
C LEU A 29 5.06 -1.59 13.76
N GLY A 30 4.91 -2.41 14.81
CA GLY A 30 4.46 -3.80 14.67
C GLY A 30 2.94 -3.93 14.43
N PRO A 31 2.45 -5.10 13.98
CA PRO A 31 1.01 -5.37 13.89
C PRO A 31 0.37 -5.53 15.28
N PRO A 32 -0.94 -5.25 15.46
CA PRO A 32 -1.87 -4.73 14.45
C PRO A 32 -1.67 -3.23 14.20
N LYS A 33 -1.67 -2.81 12.94
CA LYS A 33 -1.62 -1.40 12.54
C LYS A 33 -2.45 -1.16 11.29
N SER A 34 -3.02 0.03 11.17
CA SER A 34 -3.73 0.51 9.98
C SER A 34 -3.36 1.97 9.72
N THR A 35 -3.54 2.41 8.48
CA THR A 35 -3.31 3.80 8.07
C THR A 35 -4.27 4.17 6.95
N GLY A 36 -4.29 5.45 6.60
CA GLY A 36 -5.07 5.98 5.51
C GLY A 36 -4.58 7.37 5.15
N ARG A 37 -5.52 8.20 4.69
CA ARG A 37 -5.24 9.59 4.28
C ARG A 37 -4.95 10.52 5.45
N ASP A 38 -5.13 10.06 6.68
CA ASP A 38 -4.81 10.83 7.88
C ASP A 38 -3.29 11.05 8.03
N LEU A 39 -2.48 10.09 7.57
CA LEU A 39 -1.01 10.17 7.58
C LEU A 39 -0.45 10.41 6.17
N PHE A 40 -0.71 9.50 5.24
CA PHE A 40 -0.13 9.55 3.89
C PHE A 40 -1.02 10.38 2.96
N ASN A 41 -0.74 11.69 2.88
CA ASN A 41 -1.49 12.66 2.09
C ASN A 41 -0.59 13.69 1.39
N ALA A 42 -1.20 14.65 0.70
CA ALA A 42 -0.48 15.69 -0.03
C ALA A 42 0.40 16.56 0.88
N GLU A 43 -0.07 16.89 2.09
CA GLU A 43 0.68 17.70 3.04
C GLU A 43 1.93 16.95 3.54
N TRP A 44 1.82 15.64 3.81
CA TRP A 44 2.97 14.80 4.13
C TRP A 44 4.01 14.81 3.01
N LEU A 45 3.58 14.70 1.75
CA LEU A 45 4.46 14.73 0.59
C LEU A 45 5.15 16.10 0.44
N GLU A 46 4.38 17.19 0.54
CA GLU A 46 4.89 18.56 0.44
C GLU A 46 5.93 18.87 1.53
N ARG A 47 5.64 18.53 2.80
CA ARG A 47 6.59 18.69 3.91
C ARG A 47 7.86 17.89 3.68
N SER A 48 7.74 16.65 3.21
CA SER A 48 8.90 15.79 2.96
C SER A 48 9.78 16.31 1.81
N LEU A 49 9.16 16.82 0.74
CA LEU A 49 9.89 17.46 -0.35
C LEU A 49 10.53 18.78 0.08
N ALA A 50 9.87 19.57 0.94
CA ALA A 50 10.44 20.80 1.49
C ALA A 50 11.66 20.52 2.38
N ALA A 51 11.61 19.48 3.23
CA ALA A 51 12.72 19.06 4.06
C ALA A 51 13.96 18.70 3.22
N ARG A 52 13.78 18.05 2.06
CA ARG A 52 14.86 17.75 1.10
C ARG A 52 15.53 19.01 0.57
N ARG A 53 14.77 20.06 0.22
CA ARG A 53 15.31 21.33 -0.30
C ARG A 53 16.23 22.02 0.70
N GLY A 54 15.87 21.93 1.98
CA GLY A 54 16.65 22.48 3.10
C GLY A 54 17.90 21.66 3.45
N ALA A 55 18.01 20.41 2.98
CA ALA A 55 19.18 19.57 3.22
C ALA A 55 20.35 19.94 2.28
N PRO A 56 21.59 19.99 2.80
CA PRO A 56 22.76 20.27 1.97
C PRO A 56 22.95 19.16 0.93
N ALA A 57 23.20 19.54 -0.32
CA ALA A 57 23.49 18.59 -1.38
C ALA A 57 24.74 17.76 -1.02
N ALA A 58 24.65 16.43 -1.16
CA ALA A 58 25.77 15.54 -0.91
C ALA A 58 26.98 15.94 -1.77
N GLY A 59 28.06 16.38 -1.12
CA GLY A 59 29.30 16.80 -1.81
C GLY A 59 29.34 18.25 -2.29
N ALA A 60 28.32 19.08 -2.02
CA ALA A 60 28.31 20.50 -2.37
C ALA A 60 28.15 21.37 -1.10
N ALA A 61 29.26 21.96 -0.64
CA ALA A 61 29.21 22.92 0.44
C ALA A 61 28.38 24.15 0.02
N GLY A 62 27.20 24.31 0.62
CA GLY A 62 26.42 25.55 0.59
C GLY A 62 25.49 25.79 -0.60
N ARG A 63 25.14 24.76 -1.40
CA ARG A 63 24.09 24.90 -2.43
C ARG A 63 22.84 24.11 -2.06
N ALA A 64 21.69 24.75 -2.17
CA ALA A 64 20.39 24.12 -1.99
C ALA A 64 20.22 22.96 -3.00
N THR A 65 19.61 21.86 -2.55
CA THR A 65 19.30 20.73 -3.41
C THR A 65 18.17 21.15 -4.37
N PRO A 66 18.34 21.02 -5.70
CA PRO A 66 17.27 21.36 -6.64
C PRO A 66 16.05 20.47 -6.45
N ASP A 67 14.90 20.96 -6.88
CA ASP A 67 13.67 20.18 -6.85
C ASP A 67 13.81 18.92 -7.73
N PRO A 68 13.36 17.75 -7.25
CA PRO A 68 13.35 16.54 -8.07
C PRO A 68 12.37 16.69 -9.25
N ASP A 69 12.67 16.02 -10.38
CA ASP A 69 11.69 15.88 -11.45
C ASP A 69 10.42 15.22 -10.87
N PRO A 70 9.21 15.73 -11.13
CA PRO A 70 7.98 15.10 -10.67
C PRO A 70 7.86 13.60 -11.02
N ARG A 71 8.46 13.15 -12.13
CA ARG A 71 8.55 11.73 -12.50
C ARG A 71 9.45 10.95 -11.55
N ASP A 72 10.55 11.53 -11.08
CA ASP A 72 11.43 10.92 -10.09
C ASP A 72 10.71 10.80 -8.74
N VAL A 73 9.93 11.81 -8.35
CA VAL A 73 9.07 11.75 -7.16
C VAL A 73 8.06 10.60 -7.30
N GLN A 74 7.38 10.49 -8.44
CA GLN A 74 6.41 9.43 -8.68
C GLN A 74 7.07 8.04 -8.70
N ALA A 75 8.24 7.90 -9.33
CA ALA A 75 9.04 6.67 -9.31
C ALA A 75 9.43 6.27 -7.87
N THR A 76 9.81 7.26 -7.06
CA THR A 76 10.16 7.07 -5.65
C THR A 76 8.96 6.62 -4.82
N LEU A 77 7.74 7.13 -5.09
CA LEU A 77 6.52 6.69 -4.41
C LEU A 77 6.14 5.25 -4.77
N VAL A 78 6.34 4.84 -6.02
CA VAL A 78 6.18 3.44 -6.45
C VAL A 78 7.20 2.56 -5.71
N GLU A 79 8.46 3.00 -5.63
CA GLU A 79 9.50 2.25 -4.93
C GLU A 79 9.22 2.16 -3.42
N LEU A 80 8.75 3.23 -2.79
CA LEU A 80 8.32 3.24 -1.38
C LEU A 80 7.24 2.18 -1.14
N THR A 81 6.24 2.13 -2.02
CA THR A 81 5.18 1.10 -1.96
C THR A 81 5.76 -0.30 -2.10
N ALA A 82 6.61 -0.54 -3.10
CA ALA A 82 7.17 -1.86 -3.35
C ALA A 82 8.08 -2.35 -2.20
N VAL A 83 8.96 -1.48 -1.69
CA VAL A 83 9.88 -1.80 -0.59
C VAL A 83 9.14 -2.05 0.71
N THR A 84 8.12 -1.26 1.04
CA THR A 84 7.35 -1.43 2.29
C THR A 84 6.50 -2.70 2.27
N VAL A 85 5.90 -3.04 1.13
CA VAL A 85 5.23 -4.34 0.94
C VAL A 85 6.24 -5.48 1.07
N ALA A 86 7.42 -5.38 0.45
CA ALA A 86 8.44 -6.42 0.52
C ALA A 86 9.00 -6.61 1.94
N ARG A 87 9.14 -5.55 2.73
CA ARG A 87 9.50 -5.65 4.16
C ARG A 87 8.45 -6.48 4.91
N ALA A 88 7.17 -6.14 4.76
CA ALA A 88 6.10 -6.91 5.39
C ALA A 88 6.06 -8.38 4.92
N CYS A 89 6.26 -8.64 3.62
CA CYS A 89 6.35 -10.02 3.11
C CYS A 89 7.48 -10.82 3.77
N ARG A 90 8.65 -10.21 4.00
CA ARG A 90 9.77 -10.86 4.70
C ARG A 90 9.49 -11.08 6.17
N ASP A 91 8.90 -10.10 6.85
CA ASP A 91 8.58 -10.21 8.29
C ASP A 91 7.59 -11.35 8.59
N PHE A 92 6.85 -11.81 7.58
CA PHE A 92 5.90 -12.92 7.67
C PHE A 92 6.29 -14.14 6.81
N ASP A 93 7.53 -14.23 6.33
CA ASP A 93 8.04 -15.34 5.52
C ASP A 93 7.12 -15.73 4.34
N ALA A 94 6.62 -14.73 3.60
CA ALA A 94 5.66 -14.96 2.54
C ALA A 94 6.26 -15.74 1.36
N ASP A 95 5.72 -16.93 1.08
CA ASP A 95 6.16 -17.76 -0.05
C ASP A 95 5.65 -17.27 -1.41
N ARG A 96 4.53 -16.54 -1.45
CA ARG A 96 3.87 -16.02 -2.68
C ARG A 96 3.07 -14.76 -2.35
N VAL A 97 2.93 -13.87 -3.32
CA VAL A 97 2.15 -12.64 -3.18
C VAL A 97 1.11 -12.54 -4.29
N PHE A 98 -0.16 -12.34 -3.90
CA PHE A 98 -1.27 -12.10 -4.81
C PHE A 98 -1.80 -10.68 -4.65
N VAL A 99 -1.72 -9.88 -5.70
CA VAL A 99 -2.12 -8.47 -5.70
C VAL A 99 -3.56 -8.31 -6.18
N CYS A 100 -4.36 -7.53 -5.44
CA CYS A 100 -5.70 -7.11 -5.81
C CYS A 100 -5.86 -5.58 -5.72
N GLY A 101 -7.05 -5.07 -6.02
CA GLY A 101 -7.36 -3.65 -6.04
C GLY A 101 -6.77 -2.90 -7.24
N GLY A 102 -6.85 -1.57 -7.24
CA GLY A 102 -6.42 -0.73 -8.36
C GLY A 102 -4.92 -0.87 -8.71
N GLY A 103 -4.07 -1.14 -7.70
CA GLY A 103 -2.63 -1.34 -7.87
C GLY A 103 -2.27 -2.53 -8.77
N ALA A 104 -3.15 -3.54 -8.86
CA ALA A 104 -2.96 -4.69 -9.75
C ALA A 104 -2.92 -4.31 -11.25
N ARG A 105 -3.42 -3.12 -11.63
CA ARG A 105 -3.37 -2.60 -13.00
C ARG A 105 -2.14 -1.74 -13.29
N ASN A 106 -1.33 -1.42 -12.28
CA ASN A 106 -0.10 -0.67 -12.47
C ASN A 106 1.05 -1.64 -12.77
N ARG A 107 1.40 -1.80 -14.05
CA ARG A 107 2.42 -2.74 -14.51
C ARG A 107 3.79 -2.42 -13.92
N PHE A 108 4.13 -1.14 -13.82
CA PHE A 108 5.38 -0.73 -13.21
C PHE A 108 5.44 -1.11 -11.72
N LEU A 109 4.39 -0.88 -10.95
CA LEU A 109 4.32 -1.30 -9.55
C LEU A 109 4.44 -2.82 -9.41
N ILE A 110 3.78 -3.61 -10.25
CA ILE A 110 3.88 -5.08 -10.23
C ILE A 110 5.33 -5.53 -10.53
N GLU A 111 6.00 -4.91 -11.50
CA GLU A 111 7.41 -5.16 -11.79
C GLU A 111 8.30 -4.83 -10.59
N ARG A 112 8.11 -3.66 -9.98
CA ARG A 112 8.88 -3.24 -8.80
C ARG A 112 8.63 -4.15 -7.59
N LEU A 113 7.39 -4.57 -7.35
CA LEU A 113 7.05 -5.57 -6.34
C LEU A 113 7.76 -6.90 -6.60
N GLY A 114 7.71 -7.40 -7.84
CA GLY A 114 8.40 -8.64 -8.21
C GLY A 114 9.91 -8.58 -7.94
N ALA A 115 10.54 -7.44 -8.24
CA ALA A 115 11.96 -7.23 -7.95
C ALA A 115 12.27 -7.17 -6.44
N GLN A 116 11.41 -6.53 -5.64
CA GLN A 116 11.64 -6.32 -4.21
C GLN A 116 11.27 -7.52 -3.32
N VAL A 117 10.30 -8.33 -3.76
CA VAL A 117 9.75 -9.48 -3.01
C VAL A 117 10.48 -10.79 -3.36
N ALA A 118 11.29 -10.81 -4.41
CA ALA A 118 12.06 -11.99 -4.81
C ALA A 118 12.79 -12.64 -3.61
N PRO A 119 12.77 -13.99 -3.50
CA PRO A 119 12.38 -14.96 -4.54
C PRO A 119 10.88 -15.29 -4.62
N ALA A 120 10.04 -14.77 -3.73
CA ALA A 120 8.61 -15.08 -3.74
C ALA A 120 7.93 -14.52 -5.01
N PRO A 121 7.18 -15.34 -5.77
CA PRO A 121 6.52 -14.88 -6.98
C PRO A 121 5.37 -13.93 -6.65
N VAL A 122 5.26 -12.89 -7.47
CA VAL A 122 4.16 -11.91 -7.44
C VAL A 122 3.24 -12.19 -8.63
N ALA A 123 1.96 -12.39 -8.34
CA ALA A 123 0.89 -12.50 -9.33
C ALA A 123 -0.30 -11.64 -8.91
N THR A 124 -1.29 -11.47 -9.78
CA THR A 124 -2.59 -10.91 -9.35
C THR A 124 -3.50 -12.03 -8.87
N THR A 125 -4.57 -11.69 -8.14
CA THR A 125 -5.58 -12.69 -7.74
C THR A 125 -6.28 -13.38 -8.91
N GLN A 126 -6.12 -12.87 -10.14
CA GLN A 126 -6.60 -13.54 -11.35
C GLN A 126 -5.99 -14.94 -11.50
N ALA A 127 -4.75 -15.14 -11.04
CA ALA A 127 -4.10 -16.46 -11.03
C ALA A 127 -4.82 -17.47 -10.12
N LEU A 128 -5.66 -17.00 -9.19
CA LEU A 128 -6.52 -17.80 -8.32
C LEU A 128 -7.97 -17.86 -8.82
N GLY A 129 -8.26 -17.34 -10.01
CA GLY A 129 -9.61 -17.28 -10.58
C GLY A 129 -10.49 -16.15 -10.02
N VAL A 130 -9.91 -15.17 -9.32
CA VAL A 130 -10.65 -14.05 -8.74
C VAL A 130 -10.23 -12.72 -9.36
N ASP A 131 -11.17 -12.00 -9.99
CA ASP A 131 -10.91 -10.67 -10.54
C ASP A 131 -10.29 -9.75 -9.46
N PRO A 132 -9.09 -9.21 -9.68
CA PRO A 132 -8.43 -8.27 -8.78
C PRO A 132 -9.30 -7.10 -8.32
N GLN A 133 -10.23 -6.62 -9.14
CA GLN A 133 -11.13 -5.52 -8.78
C GLN A 133 -12.31 -5.94 -7.91
N SER A 134 -12.63 -7.24 -7.85
CA SER A 134 -13.82 -7.75 -7.15
C SER A 134 -13.52 -8.28 -5.76
N VAL A 135 -12.25 -8.41 -5.37
CA VAL A 135 -11.85 -9.02 -4.08
C VAL A 135 -12.50 -8.31 -2.88
N GLU A 136 -12.50 -6.98 -2.86
CA GLU A 136 -13.10 -6.22 -1.75
C GLU A 136 -14.63 -6.39 -1.70
N ALA A 137 -15.31 -6.30 -2.85
CA ALA A 137 -16.75 -6.53 -2.93
C ALA A 137 -17.14 -7.96 -2.53
N ALA A 138 -16.35 -8.96 -2.95
CA ALA A 138 -16.52 -10.36 -2.55
C ALA A 138 -16.29 -10.54 -1.04
N ALA A 139 -15.31 -9.86 -0.45
CA ALA A 139 -15.08 -9.88 1.00
C ALA A 139 -16.27 -9.30 1.78
N PHE A 140 -16.87 -8.19 1.31
CA PHE A 140 -18.09 -7.65 1.92
C PHE A 140 -19.31 -8.57 1.76
N ALA A 141 -19.48 -9.20 0.60
CA ALA A 141 -20.52 -10.20 0.39
C ALA A 141 -20.37 -11.39 1.34
N TRP A 142 -19.13 -11.87 1.52
CA TRP A 142 -18.81 -12.91 2.50
C TRP A 142 -19.11 -12.46 3.93
N LEU A 143 -18.73 -11.24 4.33
CA LEU A 143 -19.05 -10.68 5.64
C LEU A 143 -20.57 -10.59 5.89
N ALA A 144 -21.35 -10.26 4.87
CA ALA A 144 -22.81 -10.27 4.95
C ALA A 144 -23.36 -11.69 5.19
N ALA A 145 -22.83 -12.70 4.48
CA ALA A 145 -23.20 -14.09 4.72
C ALA A 145 -22.85 -14.54 6.15
N GLN A 146 -21.63 -14.23 6.63
CA GLN A 146 -21.23 -14.51 8.02
C GLN A 146 -22.20 -13.87 9.04
N ARG A 147 -22.68 -12.65 8.77
CA ARG A 147 -23.68 -11.99 9.63
C ARG A 147 -25.01 -12.73 9.63
N LEU A 148 -25.51 -13.17 8.47
CA LEU A 148 -26.76 -13.91 8.37
C LEU A 148 -26.68 -15.26 9.12
N ASP A 149 -25.53 -15.90 9.08
CA ASP A 149 -25.29 -17.17 9.78
C ASP A 149 -24.89 -17.00 11.26
N GLY A 150 -24.78 -15.75 11.76
CA GLY A 150 -24.34 -15.47 13.13
C GLY A 150 -22.88 -15.82 13.42
N LEU A 151 -22.05 -15.94 12.37
CA LEU A 151 -20.64 -16.31 12.44
C LEU A 151 -19.73 -15.09 12.58
N ALA A 152 -18.54 -15.32 13.13
CA ALA A 152 -17.54 -14.27 13.26
C ALA A 152 -17.00 -13.83 11.89
N GLY A 153 -16.82 -12.52 11.73
CA GLY A 153 -16.27 -11.92 10.51
C GLY A 153 -14.85 -11.38 10.66
N ASN A 154 -14.34 -11.22 11.89
CA ASN A 154 -12.96 -10.79 12.15
C ASN A 154 -12.07 -11.96 12.56
N LEU A 155 -10.76 -11.77 12.39
CA LEU A 155 -9.74 -12.60 13.00
C LEU A 155 -9.00 -11.78 14.08
N PRO A 156 -9.10 -12.15 15.38
CA PRO A 156 -8.49 -11.40 16.48
C PRO A 156 -6.98 -11.15 16.33
N SER A 157 -6.25 -12.12 15.78
CA SER A 157 -4.81 -12.01 15.51
C SER A 157 -4.47 -10.94 14.46
N VAL A 158 -5.43 -10.55 13.62
CA VAL A 158 -5.25 -9.48 12.61
C VAL A 158 -5.66 -8.13 13.16
N THR A 159 -6.75 -8.06 13.93
CA THR A 159 -7.33 -6.76 14.35
C THR A 159 -6.94 -6.33 15.77
N GLY A 160 -6.33 -7.21 16.57
CA GLY A 160 -6.10 -6.98 18.01
C GLY A 160 -7.36 -7.01 18.86
N ALA A 161 -8.49 -7.52 18.32
CA ALA A 161 -9.72 -7.62 19.10
C ALA A 161 -9.57 -8.65 20.23
N ARG A 162 -10.25 -8.44 21.37
CA ARG A 162 -10.22 -9.38 22.51
C ARG A 162 -10.79 -10.77 22.22
N GLY A 163 -11.44 -10.95 21.08
CA GLY A 163 -12.02 -12.22 20.65
C GLY A 163 -12.78 -12.08 19.34
N ALA A 164 -13.26 -13.20 18.82
CA ALA A 164 -14.04 -13.24 17.59
C ALA A 164 -15.38 -12.51 17.76
N ARG A 165 -15.84 -11.82 16.71
CA ARG A 165 -17.03 -10.97 16.69
C ARG A 165 -17.80 -11.16 15.40
N VAL A 166 -19.12 -11.24 15.52
CA VAL A 166 -20.03 -11.04 14.40
C VAL A 166 -19.97 -9.56 14.01
N LEU A 167 -19.78 -9.29 12.72
CA LEU A 167 -19.62 -7.92 12.20
C LEU A 167 -20.90 -7.42 11.51
N GLY A 168 -20.94 -6.12 11.21
CA GLY A 168 -22.03 -5.48 10.45
C GLY A 168 -23.28 -5.13 11.26
N LEU A 169 -24.33 -4.73 10.57
CA LEU A 169 -25.69 -4.52 11.08
C LEU A 169 -26.68 -5.00 10.00
N LEU A 170 -27.81 -5.57 10.41
CA LEU A 170 -28.89 -5.88 9.49
C LEU A 170 -29.81 -4.66 9.41
N ALA A 171 -30.00 -4.14 8.20
CA ALA A 171 -30.93 -3.08 7.91
C ALA A 171 -32.08 -3.67 7.08
N GLU A 172 -33.30 -3.62 7.63
CA GLU A 172 -34.48 -4.07 6.90
C GLU A 172 -34.75 -3.12 5.72
N PRO A 173 -35.07 -3.65 4.53
CA PRO A 173 -35.45 -2.81 3.40
C PRO A 173 -36.71 -2.01 3.77
N ALA A 174 -36.75 -0.74 3.35
CA ALA A 174 -37.95 0.07 3.52
C ALA A 174 -39.16 -0.65 2.88
N PRO A 175 -40.33 -0.65 3.53
CA PRO A 175 -41.52 -1.27 2.96
C PRO A 175 -41.79 -0.66 1.58
N ARG A 176 -42.00 -1.52 0.58
CA ARG A 176 -42.40 -1.08 -0.76
C ARG A 176 -43.82 -0.51 -0.65
N SER A 177 -43.96 0.80 -0.88
CA SER A 177 -45.24 1.50 -1.02
C SER A 177 -46.00 1.03 -2.26
#